data_AF-U2PKG6-F1
#
_entry.id   AF-U2PKG6-F1
#
_cell.length_a   1.000
_cell.length_b   1.000
_cell.length_c   1.000
_cell.angle_alpha   90.00
_cell.angle_beta   90.00
_cell.angle_gamma   90.00
#
_symmetry.space_group_name_H-M   'P 1'
#
loop_
_entity.id
_entity.type
_entity.pdbx_description
1 polymer ?
#
loop_
_entity_poly.entity_id
_entity_poly.type
_entity_poly.pdbx_seq_one_letter_code
_entity_poly.pdbx_strand_id
1 'polypeptide(L)'
;MPKIIIESKISSNSAGDRFKLKINDEKIVEVKFNEKTEIDVDYGEQTLQVCNNFLIKTPKKVINVESDNQNYRITLHFKAWGIIFVFQILMAALIMNIH
;
A
#
# COMPACT_ATOMS: atom_id res chain seq x y z
N MET A 1 10.52 -8.54 -20.56
CA MET A 1 10.46 -7.80 -19.29
C MET A 1 9.49 -8.54 -18.41
N PRO A 2 9.87 -8.94 -17.19
CA PRO A 2 8.97 -9.68 -16.32
C PRO A 2 7.85 -8.76 -15.83
N LYS A 3 6.70 -9.38 -15.59
CA LYS A 3 5.47 -8.72 -15.20
C LYS A 3 5.02 -9.23 -13.85
N ILE A 4 4.69 -8.27 -12.98
CA ILE A 4 3.94 -8.56 -11.77
C ILE A 4 2.46 -8.23 -12.01
N ILE A 5 1.60 -9.21 -11.71
CA ILE A 5 0.16 -9.05 -11.79
C ILE A 5 -0.33 -8.79 -10.38
N ILE A 6 -0.84 -7.58 -10.15
CA ILE A 6 -1.32 -7.16 -8.84
C ILE A 6 -2.83 -7.30 -8.81
N GLU A 7 -3.29 -8.19 -7.93
CA GLU A 7 -4.68 -8.29 -7.54
C GLU A 7 -4.87 -7.61 -6.20
N SER A 8 -5.61 -6.50 -6.21
CA SER A 8 -5.89 -5.76 -5.00
C SER A 8 -7.32 -5.99 -4.52
N LYS A 9 -7.49 -6.26 -3.22
CA LYS A 9 -8.80 -6.39 -2.59
C LYS A 9 -8.93 -5.39 -1.45
N ILE A 10 -10.00 -4.59 -1.50
CA ILE A 10 -10.41 -3.71 -0.41
C ILE A 10 -11.35 -4.46 0.52
N SER A 11 -11.19 -4.27 1.83
CA SER A 11 -12.05 -4.88 2.85
C SER A 11 -13.14 -3.95 3.41
N SER A 12 -13.31 -2.73 2.89
CA SER A 12 -14.23 -1.72 3.44
C SER A 12 -14.57 -0.59 2.45
N ASN A 13 -15.73 0.06 2.59
CA ASN A 13 -16.21 1.23 1.82
C ASN A 13 -15.31 2.49 1.91
N SER A 14 -14.04 2.42 1.49
CA SER A 14 -13.24 3.63 1.30
C SER A 14 -13.64 4.29 -0.01
N ALA A 15 -13.85 5.61 0.01
CA ALA A 15 -14.32 6.44 -1.10
C ALA A 15 -13.37 6.55 -2.32
N GLY A 16 -12.38 5.65 -2.44
CA GLY A 16 -11.40 5.67 -3.52
C GLY A 16 -11.31 4.32 -4.21
N ASP A 17 -11.43 4.33 -5.53
CA ASP A 17 -11.37 3.14 -6.39
C ASP A 17 -9.92 2.78 -6.79
N ARG A 18 -8.94 3.56 -6.34
CA ARG A 18 -7.52 3.45 -6.72
C ARG A 18 -6.58 3.74 -5.56
N PHE A 19 -5.37 3.19 -5.63
CA PHE A 19 -4.24 3.55 -4.78
C PHE A 19 -2.96 3.68 -5.59
N LYS A 20 -1.99 4.45 -5.09
CA LYS A 20 -0.66 4.52 -5.70
C LYS A 20 0.25 3.45 -5.09
N LEU A 21 0.89 2.68 -5.95
CA LEU A 21 1.92 1.72 -5.62
C LEU A 21 3.26 2.26 -6.09
N LYS A 22 4.18 2.39 -5.15
CA LYS A 22 5.58 2.74 -5.39
C LYS A 22 6.39 1.46 -5.55
N ILE A 23 7.20 1.39 -6.59
CA ILE A 23 8.10 0.28 -6.92
C ILE A 23 9.54 0.82 -6.93
N ASN A 24 10.43 0.18 -6.18
CA ASN A 24 11.87 0.54 -6.09
C ASN A 24 12.15 1.98 -5.71
N ASP A 25 11.24 2.64 -5.02
CA ASP A 25 11.29 4.09 -4.76
C ASP A 25 11.34 5.00 -6.00
N GLU A 26 11.30 4.46 -7.21
CA GLU A 26 11.46 5.18 -8.48
C GLU A 26 10.14 5.30 -9.24
N LYS A 27 9.43 4.18 -9.40
CA LYS A 27 8.22 4.09 -10.21
C LYS A 27 6.99 4.21 -9.33
N ILE A 28 6.02 5.05 -9.71
CA ILE A 28 4.73 5.15 -9.04
C ILE A 28 3.64 4.78 -10.06
N VAL A 29 2.85 3.76 -9.74
CA VAL A 29 1.77 3.25 -10.58
C VAL A 29 0.45 3.37 -9.84
N GLU A 30 -0.61 3.76 -10.54
CA GLU A 30 -1.95 3.77 -9.98
C GLU A 30 -2.60 2.40 -10.20
N VAL A 31 -3.00 1.73 -9.13
CA VAL A 31 -3.61 0.41 -9.14
C VAL A 31 -5.07 0.55 -8.71
N LYS A 32 -5.98 -0.01 -9.51
CA LYS A 32 -7.41 -0.04 -9.19
C LYS A 32 -7.75 -1.19 -8.27
N PHE A 33 -8.72 -0.96 -7.40
CA PHE A 33 -9.26 -1.99 -6.52
C PHE A 33 -10.12 -3.00 -7.29
N ASN A 34 -10.00 -4.28 -6.91
CA ASN A 34 -10.74 -5.40 -7.49
C ASN A 34 -10.51 -5.62 -9.00
N GLU A 35 -9.54 -4.94 -9.61
CA GLU A 35 -9.07 -5.17 -10.97
C GLU A 35 -7.64 -5.75 -10.93
N LYS A 36 -7.29 -6.53 -11.98
CA LYS A 36 -5.91 -6.95 -12.19
C LYS A 36 -5.14 -5.82 -12.84
N THR A 37 -4.00 -5.45 -12.28
CA THR A 37 -3.09 -4.49 -12.90
C THR A 37 -1.78 -5.20 -13.22
N GLU A 38 -1.40 -5.21 -14.50
CA GLU A 38 -0.09 -5.69 -14.93
C GLU A 38 0.93 -4.55 -14.83
N ILE A 39 2.08 -4.83 -14.23
CA ILE A 39 3.16 -3.86 -14.12
C ILE A 39 4.47 -4.51 -14.56
N ASP A 40 5.10 -3.93 -15.58
CA ASP A 40 6.45 -4.30 -15.98
C ASP A 40 7.44 -3.86 -14.91
N VAL A 41 8.29 -4.79 -14.48
CA VAL A 41 9.35 -4.60 -13.49
C VAL A 41 10.63 -5.28 -13.97
N ASP A 42 11.74 -5.05 -13.27
CA ASP A 42 13.00 -5.73 -13.56
C ASP A 42 13.08 -7.07 -12.81
N TYR A 43 13.92 -7.96 -13.33
CA TYR A 43 14.27 -9.21 -12.66
C TYR A 43 15.04 -8.94 -11.37
N GLY A 44 14.86 -9.82 -10.37
CA GLY A 44 15.55 -9.76 -9.09
C GLY A 44 14.75 -9.06 -7.99
N GLU A 45 15.46 -8.50 -7.02
CA GLU A 45 14.84 -7.91 -5.84
C GLU A 45 14.15 -6.58 -6.19
N GLN A 46 12.85 -6.49 -5.88
CA GLN A 46 12.02 -5.32 -6.10
C GLN A 46 11.32 -4.94 -4.79
N THR A 47 11.14 -3.65 -4.54
CA THR A 47 10.43 -3.16 -3.35
C THR A 47 9.08 -2.60 -3.73
N LEU A 48 8.03 -3.01 -3.04
CA LEU A 48 6.66 -2.54 -3.21
C LEU A 48 6.21 -1.77 -1.98
N GLN A 49 5.66 -0.57 -2.18
CA GLN A 49 5.10 0.25 -1.11
C GLN A 49 3.80 0.91 -1.56
N VAL A 50 2.73 0.74 -0.78
CA VAL A 50 1.48 1.45 -1.03
C VAL A 50 1.57 2.83 -0.40
N CYS A 51 1.29 3.84 -1.22
CA CYS A 51 1.34 5.26 -0.88
C CYS A 51 -0.02 5.89 -1.20
N ASN A 52 -1.00 5.78 -0.31
CA ASN A 52 -2.31 6.41 -0.53
C ASN A 52 -2.42 7.73 0.24
N ASN A 53 -2.25 8.86 -0.47
CA ASN A 53 -2.14 10.19 0.13
C ASN A 53 -0.94 10.34 1.11
N PHE A 54 -0.51 11.58 1.40
CA PHE A 54 0.72 11.85 2.18
C PHE A 54 0.75 11.17 3.57
N LEU A 55 -0.42 10.83 4.09
CA LEU A 55 -0.65 10.26 5.40
C LEU A 55 -0.69 8.73 5.46
N ILE A 56 -0.77 7.98 4.34
CA ILE A 56 -0.87 6.51 4.38
C ILE A 56 0.24 5.89 3.52
N LYS A 57 1.39 5.65 4.17
CA LYS A 57 2.51 4.88 3.61
C LYS A 57 2.60 3.53 4.31
N THR A 58 2.43 2.44 3.59
CA THR A 58 2.64 1.11 4.17
C THR A 58 4.14 0.83 4.35
N PRO A 59 4.51 -0.16 5.18
CA PRO A 59 5.86 -0.70 5.16
C PRO A 59 6.25 -1.13 3.75
N LYS A 60 7.53 -0.97 3.40
CA LYS A 60 8.09 -1.51 2.15
C LYS A 60 8.10 -3.03 2.24
N LYS A 61 7.62 -3.69 1.19
CA LYS A 61 7.68 -5.14 1.05
C LYS A 61 8.63 -5.50 -0.07
N VAL A 62 9.64 -6.29 0.24
CA VAL A 62 10.59 -6.81 -0.73
C VAL A 62 9.98 -8.04 -1.39
N ILE A 63 10.04 -8.12 -2.73
CA ILE A 63 9.65 -9.28 -3.52
C ILE A 63 10.81 -9.65 -4.45
N ASN A 64 10.98 -10.94 -4.75
CA ASN A 64 11.98 -11.40 -5.71
C ASN A 64 11.30 -11.84 -7.01
N VAL A 65 11.60 -11.14 -8.11
CA VAL A 65 11.03 -11.38 -9.43
C VAL A 65 11.94 -12.33 -10.20
N GLU A 66 11.57 -13.61 -10.19
CA GLU A 66 12.36 -14.69 -10.80
C GLU A 66 11.73 -15.24 -12.09
N SER A 67 10.52 -14.80 -12.44
CA SER A 67 9.75 -15.31 -13.58
C SER A 67 9.01 -14.21 -14.31
N ASP A 68 8.78 -14.41 -15.61
CA ASP A 68 8.12 -13.45 -16.49
C ASP A 68 6.69 -13.10 -16.08
N ASN A 69 5.97 -14.00 -15.39
CA ASN A 69 4.58 -13.75 -14.97
C ASN A 69 4.37 -14.20 -13.52
N GLN A 70 4.51 -13.28 -12.57
CA GLN A 70 4.25 -13.55 -11.16
C GLN A 70 2.99 -12.85 -10.67
N ASN A 71 2.09 -13.62 -10.07
CA ASN A 71 0.86 -13.10 -9.48
C ASN A 71 1.08 -12.72 -8.01
N TYR A 72 0.95 -11.44 -7.69
CA TYR A 72 1.01 -10.92 -6.33
C TYR A 72 -0.36 -10.44 -5.88
N ARG A 73 -0.87 -11.05 -4.81
CA ARG A 73 -2.10 -10.60 -4.18
C ARG A 73 -1.80 -9.61 -3.06
N ILE A 74 -2.26 -8.37 -3.22
CA ILE A 74 -2.14 -7.33 -2.21
C ILE A 74 -3.51 -7.13 -1.56
N THR A 75 -3.62 -7.45 -0.28
CA THR A 75 -4.85 -7.18 0.47
C THR A 75 -4.64 -5.94 1.33
N LEU A 76 -5.43 -4.89 1.08
CA LEU A 76 -5.33 -3.64 1.83
C LEU A 76 -6.43 -3.59 2.89
N HIS A 77 -6.03 -3.81 4.15
CA HIS A 77 -6.90 -3.65 5.31
C HIS A 77 -6.91 -2.19 5.76
N PHE A 78 -7.79 -1.37 5.18
CA PHE A 78 -7.90 0.06 5.51
C PHE A 78 -8.51 0.35 6.90
N LYS A 79 -8.75 -0.69 7.71
CA LYS A 79 -9.67 -0.66 8.86
C LYS A 79 -9.12 -0.03 10.16
N ALA A 80 -7.92 0.56 10.18
CA ALA A 80 -7.28 0.90 11.47
C ALA A 80 -6.58 2.26 11.59
N TRP A 81 -6.32 3.00 10.51
CA TRP A 81 -5.47 4.20 10.62
C TRP A 81 -6.18 5.38 11.30
N GLY A 82 -7.49 5.57 11.05
CA GLY A 82 -8.27 6.62 11.72
C GLY A 82 -8.38 6.41 13.22
N ILE A 83 -8.48 5.16 13.68
CA ILE A 83 -8.57 4.81 15.10
C ILE A 83 -7.23 5.09 15.80
N ILE A 84 -6.10 4.72 15.18
CA ILE A 84 -4.76 4.97 15.72
C ILE A 84 -4.50 6.48 15.85
N PHE A 85 -4.91 7.28 14.86
CA PHE A 85 -4.74 8.75 14.90
C PHE A 85 -5.55 9.40 16.03
N VAL A 86 -6.80 8.97 16.24
CA VAL A 86 -7.64 9.45 17.34
C VAL A 86 -7.05 9.07 18.71
N PHE A 87 -6.50 7.85 18.85
CA PHE A 87 -5.82 7.44 20.08
C PHE A 87 -4.57 8.27 20.38
N GLN A 88 -3.77 8.63 19.36
CA GLN A 88 -2.58 9.47 19.53
C GLN A 88 -2.95 10.90 19.98
N ILE A 89 -4.02 11.48 19.41
CA ILE A 89 -4.54 12.79 19.84
C ILE A 89 -5.08 12.74 21.28
N LEU A 90 -5.83 11.70 21.64
CA LEU A 90 -6.35 11.51 23.01
C LEU A 90 -5.22 11.37 24.03
N MET A 91 -4.17 10.60 23.72
CA MET A 91 -3.01 10.45 24.60
C MET A 91 -2.26 11.78 24.78
N ALA A 92 -2.04 12.54 23.70
CA ALA A 92 -1.41 13.85 23.78
C ALA A 92 -2.24 14.84 24.62
N ALA A 93 -3.57 14.85 24.45
CA ALA A 93 -4.47 15.70 25.24
C ALA A 93 -4.47 15.33 26.73
N LEU A 94 -4.45 14.03 27.07
CA LEU A 94 -4.36 13.57 28.46
C LEU A 94 -3.05 13.99 29.12
N ILE A 95 -1.92 13.89 28.42
CA ILE A 95 -0.61 14.31 28.93
C ILE A 95 -0.57 15.83 29.18
N MET A 96 -1.15 16.64 28.28
CA MET A 96 -1.21 18.10 28.45
C MET A 96 -2.12 18.55 29.58
N ASN A 97 -3.16 17.79 29.90
CA ASN A 97 -4.15 18.15 30.92
C ASN A 97 -3.78 17.64 32.33
N ILE A 98 -2.67 16.90 32.45
CA ILE A 98 -2.10 16.41 33.72
C ILE A 98 -0.99 17.37 34.23
N HIS A 99 -0.66 18.44 33.50
CA HIS A 99 0.43 19.37 33.82
C HIS A 99 -0.01 20.69 34.45
#